data_AF-A0A2M9YSX8-F1
#
_entry.id   AF-A0A2M9YSX8-F1
#
_cell.length_a   1.000
_cell.length_b   1.000
_cell.length_c   1.000
_cell.angle_alpha   90.00
_cell.angle_beta   90.00
_cell.angle_gamma   90.00
#
_symmetry.space_group_name_H-M   'P 1'
#
loop_
_entity.id
_entity.type
_entity.pdbx_description
1 polymer ?
#
loop_
_entity_poly.entity_id
_entity_poly.type
_entity_poly.pdbx_seq_one_letter_code
_entity_poly.pdbx_strand_id
1 'polypeptide(L)'
;MIKNGLFIISVFLNILFILKGIYTLLDGYPEKQNGELGILKKDLVVGKFDGKERLFKLPKGLVVRDASASGVGYFEPNRFKIIVTSDRENLVDYDVTEKEISDFNAEYYSVK
;
A
#
# COMPACT_ATOMS: atom_id res chain seq x y z
N MET A 1 -41.05 -31.48 2.50
CA MET A 1 -40.03 -31.03 3.49
C MET A 1 -38.69 -30.69 2.84
N ILE A 2 -38.06 -31.58 2.06
CA ILE A 2 -36.73 -31.36 1.45
C ILE A 2 -36.67 -30.11 0.55
N LYS A 3 -37.68 -29.88 -0.29
CA LYS A 3 -37.76 -28.68 -1.16
C LYS A 3 -37.78 -27.36 -0.37
N ASN A 4 -38.47 -27.32 0.76
CA ASN A 4 -38.53 -26.13 1.60
C ASN A 4 -37.19 -25.86 2.29
N GLY A 5 -36.49 -26.91 2.72
CA GLY A 5 -35.14 -26.78 3.29
C GLY A 5 -34.12 -26.24 2.28
N LEU A 6 -34.14 -26.76 1.04
CA LEU A 6 -33.29 -26.28 -0.05
C LEU A 6 -33.58 -24.81 -0.41
N PHE A 7 -34.86 -24.43 -0.40
CA PHE A 7 -35.27 -23.04 -0.64
C PHE A 7 -34.75 -22.10 0.46
N ILE A 8 -34.87 -22.49 1.74
CA ILE A 8 -34.36 -21.70 2.88
C ILE A 8 -32.83 -21.54 2.79
N ILE A 9 -32.11 -22.61 2.47
CA ILE A 9 -30.64 -22.57 2.30
C ILE A 9 -30.26 -21.63 1.15
N SER A 10 -30.99 -21.67 0.04
CA SER A 10 -30.73 -20.80 -1.11
C SER A 10 -30.91 -19.32 -0.76
N VAL A 11 -31.98 -18.98 -0.03
CA VAL A 11 -32.22 -17.59 0.43
C VAL A 11 -31.12 -17.15 1.39
N PHE A 12 -30.74 -17.99 2.35
CA PHE A 12 -29.70 -17.67 3.33
C PHE A 12 -28.32 -17.45 2.66
N LEU A 13 -27.94 -18.31 1.72
CA LEU A 13 -26.70 -18.17 0.96
C LEU A 13 -26.66 -16.87 0.15
N ASN A 14 -27.77 -16.50 -0.49
CA ASN A 14 -27.85 -15.23 -1.23
C ASN A 14 -27.63 -14.02 -0.31
N ILE A 15 -28.28 -14.00 0.85
CA ILE A 15 -28.08 -12.92 1.84
C ILE A 15 -26.62 -12.89 2.29
N LEU A 16 -26.02 -14.04 2.59
CA LEU A 16 -24.62 -14.14 3.01
C LEU A 16 -23.67 -13.63 1.91
N PHE A 17 -23.90 -13.99 0.65
CA PHE A 17 -23.09 -13.50 -0.48
C PHE A 17 -23.24 -11.99 -0.71
N ILE A 18 -24.45 -11.45 -0.57
CA ILE A 18 -24.69 -10.00 -0.67
C ILE A 18 -23.99 -9.27 0.48
N LEU A 19 -24.14 -9.74 1.72
CA LEU A 19 -23.48 -9.14 2.88
C LEU A 19 -21.96 -9.24 2.79
N LYS A 20 -21.43 -10.38 2.34
CA LYS A 20 -20.00 -10.53 2.06
C LYS A 20 -19.54 -9.59 0.97
N GLY A 21 -20.33 -9.43 -0.10
CA GLY A 21 -20.06 -8.51 -1.21
C GLY A 21 -20.01 -7.05 -0.74
N ILE A 22 -21.01 -6.61 0.03
CA ILE A 22 -21.07 -5.28 0.64
C ILE A 22 -19.90 -5.10 1.60
N TYR A 23 -19.61 -6.08 2.46
CA TYR A 23 -18.45 -6.06 3.35
C TYR A 23 -17.15 -5.90 2.55
N THR A 24 -16.91 -6.71 1.51
CA THR A 24 -15.72 -6.57 0.65
C THR A 24 -15.69 -5.26 -0.14
N LEU A 25 -16.85 -4.66 -0.45
CA LEU A 25 -16.93 -3.34 -1.08
C LEU A 25 -16.60 -2.21 -0.10
N LEU A 26 -17.00 -2.36 1.17
CA LEU A 26 -16.78 -1.36 2.22
C LEU A 26 -15.39 -1.46 2.87
N ASP A 27 -14.90 -2.68 3.11
CA ASP A 27 -13.57 -2.96 3.66
C ASP A 27 -12.48 -2.90 2.58
N GLY A 28 -12.89 -2.86 1.30
CA GLY A 28 -11.98 -2.95 0.16
C GLY A 28 -11.45 -4.36 -0.07
N TYR A 29 -10.91 -4.61 -1.26
CA TYR A 29 -10.08 -5.79 -1.49
C TYR A 29 -8.73 -5.57 -0.80
N PRO A 30 -8.22 -6.53 0.00
CA PRO A 30 -6.91 -6.38 0.60
C PRO A 30 -5.86 -6.29 -0.51
N GLU A 31 -5.08 -5.21 -0.50
CA GLU A 31 -3.81 -5.22 -1.21
C GLU A 31 -3.02 -6.41 -0.66
N LYS A 32 -2.53 -7.24 -1.57
CA LYS A 32 -1.37 -8.04 -1.24
C LYS A 32 -0.23 -7.04 -1.08
N GLN A 33 0.37 -6.99 0.11
CA GLN A 33 1.56 -6.22 0.51
C GLN A 33 2.83 -6.52 -0.32
N ASN A 34 2.70 -6.85 -1.61
CA ASN A 34 3.75 -7.43 -2.45
C ASN A 34 4.72 -6.39 -3.03
N GLY A 35 4.61 -5.11 -2.66
CA GLY A 35 5.64 -4.13 -2.99
C GLY A 35 6.87 -4.36 -2.11
N GLU A 36 8.03 -4.57 -2.74
CA GLU A 36 9.30 -4.75 -2.06
C GLU A 36 9.56 -3.55 -1.14
N LEU A 37 9.89 -3.85 0.12
CA LEU A 37 10.28 -2.85 1.10
C LEU A 37 11.78 -2.59 0.96
N GLY A 38 12.15 -1.33 1.14
CA GLY A 38 13.55 -0.93 1.10
C GLY A 38 13.81 0.25 2.02
N ILE A 39 15.09 0.63 2.12
CA ILE A 39 15.56 1.72 2.96
C ILE A 39 16.21 2.79 2.09
N LEU A 40 15.83 4.05 2.30
CA LEU A 40 16.38 5.17 1.56
C LEU A 40 17.88 5.35 1.88
N LYS A 41 18.76 5.20 0.89
CA LYS A 41 20.23 5.27 1.09
C LYS A 41 20.74 6.68 1.36
N LYS A 42 20.04 7.68 0.86
CA LYS A 42 20.47 9.08 0.84
C LYS A 42 19.33 9.99 1.16
N ASP A 43 19.65 11.11 1.78
CA ASP A 43 18.68 12.16 2.00
C ASP A 43 18.06 12.65 0.68
N LEU A 44 16.74 12.73 0.63
CA LEU A 44 16.01 13.26 -0.53
C LEU A 44 15.46 14.65 -0.19
N VAL A 45 15.90 15.66 -0.93
CA VAL A 45 15.37 17.02 -0.79
C VAL A 45 14.18 17.17 -1.72
N VAL A 46 13.02 17.47 -1.15
CA VAL A 46 11.79 17.73 -1.91
C VAL A 46 11.64 19.24 -2.07
N GLY A 47 11.56 19.68 -3.33
CA GLY A 47 11.35 21.07 -3.72
C GLY A 47 10.09 21.21 -4.57
N LYS A 48 9.63 22.45 -4.74
CA LYS A 48 8.56 22.75 -5.69
C LYS A 48 9.12 22.64 -7.13
N PHE A 49 8.41 21.94 -8.01
CA PHE A 49 8.76 21.93 -9.43
C PHE A 49 8.73 23.38 -9.94
N ASP A 50 9.82 23.83 -10.57
CA ASP A 50 10.05 25.22 -11.06
C ASP A 50 10.38 26.29 -9.99
N GLY A 51 10.69 25.90 -8.74
CA GLY A 51 11.13 26.82 -7.69
C GLY A 51 12.53 26.51 -7.15
N LYS A 52 13.26 27.53 -6.66
CA LYS A 52 14.50 27.32 -5.87
C LYS A 52 14.23 26.93 -4.42
N GLU A 53 12.96 26.93 -4.00
CA GLU A 53 12.55 26.67 -2.63
C GLU A 53 12.54 25.17 -2.30
N ARG A 54 13.26 24.84 -1.22
CA ARG A 54 13.24 23.51 -0.60
C ARG A 54 12.08 23.47 0.39
N LEU A 55 11.17 22.52 0.24
CA LEU A 55 10.00 22.40 1.10
C LEU A 55 10.33 21.58 2.35
N PHE A 56 10.86 20.38 2.14
CA PHE A 56 11.24 19.47 3.22
C PHE A 56 12.28 18.45 2.73
N LYS A 57 12.78 17.66 3.67
CA LYS A 57 13.81 16.64 3.43
C LYS A 57 13.34 15.32 4.00
N LEU A 58 13.38 14.28 3.17
CA LEU A 58 13.20 12.90 3.60
C LEU A 58 14.58 12.36 4.02
N PRO A 59 14.81 12.05 5.30
CA PRO A 59 16.11 11.58 5.77
C PRO A 59 16.43 10.18 5.22
N LYS A 60 17.73 9.91 5.02
CA LYS A 60 18.23 8.54 4.82
C LYS A 60 17.79 7.64 5.96
N GLY A 61 17.65 6.35 5.69
CA GLY A 61 17.16 5.36 6.66
C GLY A 61 15.64 5.21 6.71
N LEU A 62 14.88 6.04 5.99
CA LEU A 62 13.43 5.85 5.88
C LEU A 62 13.08 4.56 5.16
N VAL A 63 12.10 3.84 5.71
CA VAL A 63 11.47 2.70 5.04
C VAL A 63 10.55 3.20 3.92
N VAL A 64 10.78 2.68 2.74
CA VAL A 64 10.05 2.97 1.51
C VAL A 64 9.56 1.67 0.88
N ARG A 65 8.52 1.76 0.07
CA ARG A 65 7.89 0.65 -0.63
C ARG A 65 7.88 0.93 -2.13
N ASP A 66 8.14 -0.10 -2.93
CA ASP A 66 8.00 0.02 -4.38
C ASP A 66 6.56 0.41 -4.77
N ALA A 67 6.43 1.57 -5.40
CA ALA A 67 5.18 2.14 -5.86
C ALA A 67 4.71 1.55 -7.21
N SER A 68 5.61 0.87 -7.93
CA SER A 68 5.29 0.18 -9.19
C SER A 68 4.59 -1.17 -8.96
N ALA A 69 4.61 -1.68 -7.73
CA ALA A 69 3.94 -2.91 -7.36
C ALA A 69 2.43 -2.78 -7.58
N SER A 70 1.89 -3.60 -8.48
CA SER A 70 0.47 -3.61 -8.80
C SER A 70 -0.33 -4.32 -7.71
N GLY A 71 -1.17 -3.57 -7.03
CA GLY A 71 -2.17 -4.00 -6.04
C GLY A 71 -3.39 -3.09 -6.10
N VAL A 72 -4.55 -3.57 -5.65
CA VAL A 72 -5.78 -2.77 -5.65
C VAL A 72 -5.74 -1.84 -4.44
N GLY A 73 -5.29 -0.60 -4.64
CA GLY A 73 -4.99 0.44 -3.62
C GLY A 73 -6.15 0.93 -2.75
N TYR A 74 -6.88 0.03 -2.10
CA TYR A 74 -8.03 0.34 -1.25
C TYR A 74 -7.71 0.51 0.22
N PHE A 75 -6.50 0.17 0.69
CA PHE A 75 -6.29 0.11 2.13
C PHE A 75 -6.21 1.47 2.83
N GLU A 76 -5.93 2.56 2.11
CA GLU A 76 -5.96 3.91 2.69
C GLU A 76 -6.25 5.00 1.65
N PRO A 77 -7.48 5.09 1.10
CA PRO A 77 -7.83 6.15 0.14
C PRO A 77 -7.62 7.56 0.71
N ASN A 78 -7.54 7.68 2.04
CA ASN A 78 -7.38 8.93 2.77
C ASN A 78 -6.00 9.11 3.41
N ARG A 79 -5.03 8.19 3.25
CA ARG A 79 -3.66 8.45 3.72
C ARG A 79 -2.89 9.15 2.60
N PHE A 80 -2.29 10.29 2.93
CA PHE A 80 -1.42 10.97 2.00
C PHE A 80 -0.22 10.08 1.68
N LYS A 81 0.08 9.90 0.39
CA LYS A 81 1.27 9.19 -0.07
C LYS A 81 2.23 10.19 -0.68
N ILE A 82 3.49 10.12 -0.29
CA ILE A 82 4.58 10.77 -1.03
C ILE A 82 5.11 9.71 -1.98
N ILE A 83 4.88 9.90 -3.28
CA ILE A 83 5.43 9.05 -4.33
C ILE A 83 6.64 9.77 -4.93
N VAL A 84 7.79 9.12 -4.88
CA VAL A 84 9.02 9.64 -5.45
C VAL A 84 9.35 8.85 -6.71
N THR A 85 9.48 9.55 -7.84
CA THR A 85 9.99 8.99 -9.09
C THR A 85 11.38 9.54 -9.33
N SER A 86 12.36 8.69 -9.59
CA SER A 86 13.75 9.09 -9.85
C SER A 86 14.38 8.18 -10.88
N ASP A 87 15.30 8.73 -11.67
CA ASP A 87 16.21 8.04 -12.59
C ASP A 87 17.45 7.45 -11.89
N ARG A 88 17.54 7.56 -10.55
CA ARG A 88 18.72 7.16 -9.78
C ARG A 88 18.60 5.72 -9.32
N GLU A 89 19.28 4.81 -10.00
CA GLU A 89 19.26 3.36 -9.74
C GLU A 89 19.68 2.95 -8.31
N ASN A 90 20.35 3.82 -7.54
CA ASN A 90 20.87 3.53 -6.19
C ASN A 90 20.28 4.42 -5.09
N LEU A 91 19.02 4.82 -5.24
CA LEU A 91 18.33 5.65 -4.26
C LEU A 91 17.84 4.85 -3.04
N VAL A 92 17.45 3.60 -3.25
CA VAL A 92 16.83 2.71 -2.26
C VAL A 92 17.66 1.43 -2.13
N ASP A 93 17.77 0.91 -0.90
CA ASP A 93 18.28 -0.43 -0.61
C ASP A 93 17.12 -1.40 -0.44
N TYR A 94 16.95 -2.34 -1.36
CA TYR A 94 15.92 -3.37 -1.26
C TYR A 94 16.44 -4.68 -0.64
N ASP A 95 17.77 -4.83 -0.54
CA ASP A 95 18.41 -5.96 0.15
C ASP A 95 18.50 -5.68 1.66
N VAL A 96 17.34 -5.68 2.32
CA VAL A 96 17.19 -5.33 3.75
C VAL A 96 16.54 -6.47 4.52
N THR A 97 16.97 -6.67 5.76
CA THR A 97 16.45 -7.75 6.61
C THR A 97 15.13 -7.36 7.28
N GLU A 98 14.28 -8.34 7.59
CA GLU A 98 13.00 -8.08 8.27
C GLU A 98 13.17 -7.31 9.60
N LYS A 99 14.28 -7.55 10.32
CA LYS A 99 14.61 -6.86 11.56
C LYS A 99 14.88 -5.36 11.35
N GLU A 100 15.49 -4.99 10.24
CA GLU A 100 15.77 -3.58 9.92
C GLU A 100 14.50 -2.82 9.54
N ILE A 101 13.49 -3.52 9.02
CA ILE A 101 12.19 -2.98 8.65
C ILE A 101 11.26 -2.89 9.88
N SER A 102 11.27 -3.90 10.76
CA SER A 102 10.30 -4.03 11.86
C SER A 102 10.34 -2.89 12.87
N ASP A 103 11.46 -2.18 12.95
CA ASP A 103 11.67 -1.07 13.90
C ASP A 103 11.02 0.25 13.42
N PHE A 104 10.44 0.28 12.21
CA PHE A 104 9.84 1.48 11.63
C PHE A 104 8.30 1.47 11.68
N ASN A 105 7.73 2.51 12.29
CA ASN A 105 6.29 2.71 12.41
C ASN A 105 5.64 3.48 11.24
N ALA A 106 6.36 3.71 10.13
CA ALA A 106 5.85 4.49 8.99
C ALA A 106 6.38 3.99 7.63
N GLU A 107 5.50 3.95 6.62
CA GLU A 107 5.83 3.54 5.25
C GLU A 107 5.63 4.70 4.25
N TYR A 108 6.57 4.87 3.32
CA TYR A 108 6.50 5.81 2.19
C TYR A 108 6.64 5.07 0.85
N TYR A 109 6.35 5.70 -0.31
CA TYR A 109 6.31 5.01 -1.60
C TYR A 109 7.34 5.58 -2.60
N SER A 110 8.05 4.72 -3.34
CA SER A 110 9.04 5.12 -4.37
C SER A 110 8.94 4.22 -5.60
N VAL A 111 9.04 4.80 -6.80
CA VAL A 111 9.10 4.04 -8.06
C VAL A 111 10.56 3.68 -8.35
N LYS A 112 10.79 2.44 -8.78
CA LYS A 112 12.11 1.95 -9.24
C LYS A 112 12.59 2.63 -10.52
#